data_AF-A0A7J2YRX5-F1
#
_entry.id   AF-A0A7J2YRX5-F1
#
_cell.length_a   1.000
_cell.length_b   1.000
_cell.length_c   1.000
_cell.angle_alpha   90.00
_cell.angle_beta   90.00
_cell.angle_gamma   90.00
#
_symmetry.space_group_name_H-M   'P 1'
#
loop_
_entity.id
_entity.type
_entity.pdbx_description
1 polymer ?
#
loop_
_entity_poly.entity_id
_entity_poly.type
_entity_poly.pdbx_seq_one_letter_code
_entity_poly.pdbx_strand_id
1 'polypeptide(L)'
;MKQFLITPAMGKRLIAKTLTNHPAIKKALRNGTVVIIAGTTNGYVAEEILKCYNIAGDFSRRHFFRGLTMPPTKKVTKEGRLEDQSKFPGDVVIVNGVWQRGKTIADVVDTLKEGDVIIKGANALDLEHRLAGILVGHPKAGTIGLALPAVVGRRVKLIIPVGLEKRISGNLNAIAEKMNAPGAEGYRLMPIQGEIFTEIEALEALTAAEVELIAAGGVCGAEGGCWIAVTGEPEQEEFAEHVVASVADEPSFSTDFL
;
A
#
# COMPACT_ATOMS: atom_id res chain seq x y z
N MET A 1 5.46 -12.76 -25.27
CA MET A 1 5.44 -11.54 -24.45
C MET A 1 4.14 -10.78 -24.73
N LYS A 2 3.40 -10.43 -23.67
CA LYS A 2 2.26 -9.50 -23.71
C LYS A 2 2.56 -8.22 -22.93
N GLN A 3 1.92 -7.11 -23.31
CA GLN A 3 2.11 -5.80 -22.70
C GLN A 3 0.78 -5.22 -22.23
N PHE A 4 0.76 -4.70 -21.02
CA PHE A 4 -0.44 -4.22 -20.36
C PHE A 4 -0.25 -2.83 -19.79
N LEU A 5 -1.23 -1.94 -20.00
CA LEU A 5 -1.35 -0.70 -19.24
C LEU A 5 -2.12 -0.98 -17.96
N ILE A 6 -1.53 -0.63 -16.81
CA ILE A 6 -2.16 -0.72 -15.50
C ILE A 6 -2.26 0.68 -14.91
N THR A 7 -3.48 1.17 -14.70
CA THR A 7 -3.70 2.45 -14.01
C THR A 7 -3.42 2.30 -12.51
N PRO A 8 -3.17 3.41 -11.77
CA PRO A 8 -2.97 3.32 -10.32
C PRO A 8 -4.13 2.67 -9.56
N ALA A 9 -5.36 2.76 -10.08
CA ALA A 9 -6.52 2.12 -9.46
C ALA A 9 -6.52 0.60 -9.71
N MET A 10 -6.28 0.19 -10.96
CA MET A 10 -6.11 -1.22 -11.34
C MET A 10 -4.98 -1.87 -10.52
N GLY A 11 -3.83 -1.19 -10.41
CA GLY A 11 -2.66 -1.69 -9.69
C GLY A 11 -2.94 -1.92 -8.20
N LYS A 12 -3.62 -0.97 -7.53
CA LYS A 12 -4.06 -1.14 -6.13
C LYS A 12 -4.99 -2.33 -5.96
N ARG A 13 -5.94 -2.53 -6.88
CA ARG A 13 -6.86 -3.67 -6.85
C ARG A 13 -6.13 -4.99 -7.06
N LEU A 14 -5.23 -5.04 -8.05
CA LEU A 14 -4.41 -6.21 -8.36
C LEU A 14 -3.56 -6.61 -7.16
N ILE A 15 -2.78 -5.68 -6.59
CA ILE A 15 -2.00 -5.88 -5.37
C ILE A 15 -2.86 -6.42 -4.23
N ALA A 16 -4.03 -5.83 -4.00
CA ALA A 16 -4.93 -6.23 -2.92
C ALA A 16 -5.47 -7.66 -3.11
N LYS A 17 -5.93 -8.00 -4.31
CA LYS A 17 -6.41 -9.35 -4.63
C LYS A 17 -5.34 -10.39 -4.38
N THR A 18 -4.11 -10.16 -4.83
CA THR A 18 -3.02 -11.12 -4.62
C THR A 18 -2.63 -11.25 -3.15
N LEU A 19 -2.54 -10.13 -2.42
CA LEU A 19 -2.20 -10.13 -1.00
C LEU A 19 -3.19 -10.89 -0.11
N THR A 20 -4.46 -11.03 -0.51
CA THR A 20 -5.42 -11.85 0.26
C THR A 20 -4.95 -13.29 0.47
N ASN A 21 -4.14 -13.82 -0.47
CA ASN A 21 -3.59 -15.16 -0.41
C ASN A 21 -2.18 -15.24 0.15
N HIS A 22 -1.60 -14.11 0.58
CA HIS A 22 -0.25 -14.07 1.10
C HIS A 22 -0.09 -14.97 2.35
N PRO A 23 0.90 -15.88 2.41
CA PRO A 23 1.01 -16.87 3.49
C PRO A 23 1.07 -16.26 4.89
N ALA A 24 1.80 -15.15 5.07
CA ALA A 24 1.91 -14.50 6.38
C ALA A 24 0.56 -13.89 6.83
N ILE A 25 -0.20 -13.31 5.90
CA ILE A 25 -1.52 -12.73 6.19
C ILE A 25 -2.48 -13.85 6.58
N LYS A 26 -2.53 -14.94 5.79
CA LYS A 26 -3.34 -16.13 6.10
C LYS A 26 -3.08 -16.70 7.49
N LYS A 27 -1.81 -16.80 7.86
CA LYS A 27 -1.40 -17.32 9.18
C LYS A 27 -1.80 -16.37 10.31
N ALA A 28 -1.53 -15.08 10.16
CA ALA A 28 -1.85 -14.06 11.15
C ALA A 28 -3.37 -13.89 11.35
N LEU A 29 -4.18 -14.01 10.29
CA LEU A 29 -5.63 -13.96 10.40
C LEU A 29 -6.20 -15.09 11.28
N ARG A 30 -5.54 -16.25 11.37
CA ARG A 30 -6.03 -17.37 12.19
C ARG A 30 -5.65 -17.23 13.66
N ASN A 31 -4.39 -16.92 13.93
CA ASN A 31 -3.78 -17.08 15.27
C ASN A 31 -3.00 -15.85 15.77
N GLY A 32 -3.14 -14.71 15.10
CA GLY A 32 -2.40 -13.49 15.43
C GLY A 32 -3.18 -12.23 15.10
N THR A 33 -2.43 -11.17 14.83
CA THR A 33 -2.95 -9.84 14.53
C THR A 33 -2.52 -9.39 13.14
N VAL A 34 -3.48 -8.91 12.36
CA VAL A 34 -3.23 -8.17 11.11
C VAL A 34 -3.65 -6.73 11.33
N VAL A 35 -2.72 -5.79 11.16
CA VAL A 35 -2.99 -4.35 11.23
C VAL A 35 -2.80 -3.75 9.84
N ILE A 36 -3.90 -3.31 9.23
CA ILE A 36 -3.89 -2.61 7.94
C ILE A 36 -4.04 -1.13 8.23
N ILE A 37 -2.93 -0.40 8.15
CA ILE A 37 -2.89 1.02 8.47
C ILE A 37 -3.58 1.80 7.36
N ALA A 38 -4.41 2.77 7.71
CA ALA A 38 -5.19 3.54 6.74
C ALA A 38 -4.32 4.23 5.68
N GLY A 39 -4.75 4.10 4.43
CA GLY A 39 -4.08 4.60 3.24
C GLY A 39 -4.85 4.18 1.99
N THR A 40 -4.74 4.97 0.91
CA THR A 40 -5.56 4.75 -0.30
C THR A 40 -5.31 3.39 -0.94
N THR A 41 -4.08 2.89 -0.98
CA THR A 41 -3.74 1.52 -1.41
C THR A 41 -4.19 0.48 -0.38
N ASN A 42 -3.90 0.73 0.90
CA ASN A 42 -4.19 -0.22 1.99
C ASN A 42 -5.70 -0.45 2.16
N GLY A 43 -6.54 0.52 1.78
CA GLY A 43 -7.99 0.36 1.76
C GLY A 43 -8.47 -0.71 0.80
N TYR A 44 -7.81 -0.89 -0.36
CA TYR A 44 -8.11 -2.02 -1.25
C TYR A 44 -7.75 -3.34 -0.57
N VAL A 45 -6.59 -3.41 0.09
CA VAL A 45 -6.14 -4.61 0.81
C VAL A 45 -7.11 -4.96 1.94
N ALA A 46 -7.54 -3.96 2.72
CA ALA A 46 -8.54 -4.14 3.76
C ALA A 46 -9.87 -4.65 3.20
N GLU A 47 -10.38 -4.04 2.13
CA GLU A 47 -11.63 -4.45 1.48
C GLU A 47 -11.56 -5.90 0.98
N GLU A 48 -10.50 -6.27 0.26
CA GLU A 48 -10.33 -7.63 -0.28
C GLU A 48 -10.15 -8.67 0.84
N ILE A 49 -9.38 -8.38 1.89
CA ILE A 49 -9.21 -9.31 3.03
C ILE A 49 -10.54 -9.50 3.76
N LEU A 50 -11.22 -8.42 4.14
CA LEU A 50 -12.48 -8.52 4.88
C LEU A 50 -13.53 -9.30 4.08
N LYS A 51 -13.61 -9.06 2.76
CA LYS A 51 -14.51 -9.78 1.85
C LYS A 51 -14.12 -11.25 1.69
N CYS A 52 -12.86 -11.55 1.38
CA CYS A 52 -12.38 -12.91 1.10
C CYS A 52 -12.55 -13.85 2.30
N TYR A 53 -12.30 -13.35 3.52
CA TYR A 53 -12.40 -14.13 4.76
C TYR A 53 -13.76 -14.01 5.46
N ASN A 54 -14.75 -13.38 4.80
CA ASN A 54 -16.10 -13.17 5.33
C ASN A 54 -16.11 -12.57 6.75
N ILE A 55 -15.20 -11.62 7.00
CA ILE A 55 -15.08 -10.96 8.30
C ILE A 55 -16.17 -9.88 8.38
N ALA A 56 -17.15 -10.08 9.26
CA ALA A 56 -18.35 -9.27 9.32
C ALA A 56 -18.08 -7.76 9.53
N GLY A 57 -18.64 -6.92 8.65
CA GLY A 57 -18.69 -5.48 8.85
C GLY A 57 -19.11 -4.66 7.65
N ASP A 58 -19.06 -3.36 7.84
CA ASP A 58 -19.53 -2.29 6.96
C ASP A 58 -18.35 -1.45 6.43
N PHE A 59 -17.19 -2.09 6.25
CA PHE A 59 -15.98 -1.39 5.83
C PHE A 59 -16.21 -0.62 4.52
N SER A 60 -15.79 0.65 4.53
CA SER A 60 -15.73 1.48 3.35
C SER A 60 -14.32 2.01 3.15
N ARG A 61 -13.84 1.97 1.91
CA ARG A 61 -12.58 2.65 1.54
C ARG A 61 -12.67 4.17 1.64
N ARG A 62 -13.90 4.73 1.66
CA ARG A 62 -14.12 6.18 1.83
C ARG A 62 -13.56 6.62 3.18
N HIS A 63 -12.74 7.67 3.19
CA HIS A 63 -12.04 8.16 4.39
C HIS A 63 -11.05 7.18 5.03
N PHE A 64 -10.76 6.03 4.43
CA PHE A 64 -9.73 5.11 4.93
C PHE A 64 -8.33 5.53 4.51
N PHE A 65 -7.92 6.73 4.90
CA PHE A 65 -6.61 7.29 4.67
C PHE A 65 -6.31 8.36 5.73
N ARG A 66 -5.02 8.66 5.91
CA ARG A 66 -4.56 9.71 6.83
C ARG A 66 -3.83 10.82 6.07
N GLY A 67 -2.82 10.43 5.29
CA GLY A 67 -2.07 11.32 4.42
C GLY A 67 -2.56 11.25 2.97
N LEU A 68 -2.67 12.41 2.33
CA LEU A 68 -3.06 12.60 0.95
C LEU A 68 -2.04 13.51 0.25
N THR A 69 -1.76 13.19 -1.00
CA THR A 69 -1.10 14.09 -1.94
C THR A 69 -2.16 14.55 -2.92
N MET A 70 -2.54 15.83 -2.84
CA MET A 70 -3.59 16.43 -3.65
C MET A 70 -3.00 17.49 -4.60
N PRO A 71 -3.68 17.83 -5.71
CA PRO A 71 -3.29 18.97 -6.53
C PRO A 71 -3.20 20.25 -5.70
N PRO A 72 -2.35 21.23 -6.06
CA PRO A 72 -2.19 22.48 -5.31
C PRO A 72 -3.48 23.28 -5.11
N THR A 73 -4.50 23.04 -5.93
CA THR A 73 -5.83 23.66 -5.87
C THR A 73 -6.73 23.10 -4.76
N LYS A 74 -6.34 21.99 -4.12
CA LYS A 74 -7.10 21.33 -3.05
C LYS A 74 -6.34 21.48 -1.73
N LYS A 75 -7.04 21.92 -0.68
CA LYS A 75 -6.44 22.17 0.63
C LYS A 75 -6.26 20.89 1.42
N VAL A 76 -5.08 20.73 2.01
CA VAL A 76 -4.75 19.75 3.05
C VAL A 76 -3.93 20.45 4.13
N THR A 77 -3.90 19.90 5.34
CA THR A 77 -3.05 20.42 6.42
C THR A 77 -1.56 20.26 6.07
N LYS A 78 -0.67 20.89 6.85
CA LYS A 78 0.80 20.72 6.69
C LYS A 78 1.25 19.27 6.87
N GLU A 79 0.45 18.43 7.52
CA GLU A 79 0.71 16.99 7.66
C GLU A 79 0.14 16.16 6.50
N GLY A 80 -0.48 16.80 5.51
CA GLY A 80 -1.12 16.13 4.37
C GLY A 80 -2.47 15.51 4.70
N ARG A 81 -3.16 15.99 5.73
CA ARG A 81 -4.44 15.43 6.19
C ARG A 81 -5.61 16.30 5.74
N LEU A 82 -6.81 15.72 5.68
CA LEU A 82 -8.03 16.52 5.66
C LEU A 82 -8.17 17.31 6.96
N GLU A 83 -8.82 18.47 6.90
CA GLU A 83 -9.14 19.27 8.09
C GLU A 83 -10.16 18.54 8.97
N ASP A 84 -11.23 18.02 8.37
CA ASP A 84 -12.18 17.15 9.05
C ASP A 84 -11.67 15.70 9.06
N GLN A 85 -11.47 15.17 10.27
CA GLN A 85 -11.06 13.79 10.50
C GLN A 85 -12.13 12.98 11.24
N SER A 86 -13.31 13.55 11.48
CA SER A 86 -14.41 12.88 12.19
C SER A 86 -14.91 11.63 11.48
N LYS A 87 -14.73 11.56 10.15
CA LYS A 87 -15.11 10.43 9.30
C LYS A 87 -14.05 9.32 9.22
N PHE A 88 -12.89 9.49 9.85
CA PHE A 88 -11.85 8.47 9.84
C PHE A 88 -12.27 7.26 10.71
N PRO A 89 -12.44 6.04 10.15
CA PRO A 89 -13.03 4.92 10.87
C PRO A 89 -12.07 4.18 11.81
N GLY A 90 -10.81 4.60 11.89
CA GLY A 90 -9.71 3.82 12.46
C GLY A 90 -8.94 3.03 11.40
N ASP A 91 -7.96 2.26 11.84
CA ASP A 91 -7.26 1.29 10.98
C ASP A 91 -8.06 -0.03 10.96
N VAL A 92 -7.79 -0.94 10.01
CA VAL A 92 -8.37 -2.29 10.07
C VAL A 92 -7.46 -3.18 10.89
N VAL A 93 -7.87 -3.41 12.14
CA VAL A 93 -7.18 -4.27 13.10
C VAL A 93 -7.95 -5.57 13.24
N ILE A 94 -7.38 -6.69 12.81
CA ILE A 94 -8.01 -8.01 12.89
C ILE A 94 -7.21 -8.85 13.87
N VAL A 95 -7.85 -9.35 14.93
CA VAL A 95 -7.25 -10.22 15.94
C VAL A 95 -7.95 -11.58 15.89
N ASN A 96 -7.21 -12.64 15.58
CA ASN A 96 -7.75 -14.01 15.44
C ASN A 96 -9.00 -14.05 14.55
N GLY A 97 -8.95 -13.35 13.43
CA GLY A 97 -10.04 -13.32 12.43
C GLY A 97 -11.19 -12.37 12.77
N VAL A 98 -11.13 -11.68 13.91
CA VAL A 98 -12.19 -10.75 14.35
C VAL A 98 -11.74 -9.31 14.21
N TRP A 99 -12.49 -8.53 13.43
CA TRP A 99 -12.23 -7.11 13.24
C TRP A 99 -12.55 -6.29 14.52
N GLN A 100 -11.53 -5.64 15.05
CA GLN A 100 -11.57 -4.73 16.20
C GLN A 100 -11.86 -3.30 15.72
N ARG A 101 -13.14 -2.96 15.56
CA ARG A 101 -13.57 -1.66 14.99
C ARG A 101 -13.11 -0.46 15.83
N GLY A 102 -12.86 0.66 15.16
CA GLY A 102 -12.43 1.93 15.78
C GLY A 102 -10.98 1.94 16.27
N LYS A 103 -10.30 0.79 16.31
CA LYS A 103 -8.90 0.72 16.74
C LYS A 103 -7.96 1.22 15.65
N THR A 104 -6.79 1.65 16.08
CA THR A 104 -5.68 2.08 15.26
C THR A 104 -4.42 1.31 15.63
N ILE A 105 -3.36 1.46 14.84
CA ILE A 105 -2.04 0.92 15.19
C ILE A 105 -1.59 1.38 16.58
N ALA A 106 -1.92 2.61 17.00
CA ALA A 106 -1.53 3.12 18.32
C ALA A 106 -2.12 2.30 19.48
N ASP A 107 -3.30 1.70 19.29
CA ASP A 107 -4.01 0.95 20.32
C ASP A 107 -3.48 -0.48 20.50
N VAL A 108 -2.77 -1.01 19.50
CA VAL A 108 -2.38 -2.43 19.47
C VAL A 108 -0.89 -2.66 19.30
N VAL A 109 -0.10 -1.65 18.91
CA VAL A 109 1.30 -1.82 18.52
C VAL A 109 2.13 -2.50 19.60
N ASP A 110 1.91 -2.19 20.87
CA ASP A 110 2.67 -2.75 22.00
C ASP A 110 2.37 -4.23 22.25
N THR A 111 1.23 -4.73 21.77
CA THR A 111 0.85 -6.15 21.87
C THR A 111 1.29 -6.98 20.67
N LEU A 112 1.70 -6.35 19.56
CA LEU A 112 2.12 -7.05 18.36
C LEU A 112 3.42 -7.82 18.61
N LYS A 113 3.49 -9.03 18.08
CA LYS A 113 4.59 -9.97 18.28
C LYS A 113 4.93 -10.71 16.98
N GLU A 114 6.03 -11.48 17.01
CA GLU A 114 6.41 -12.33 15.89
C GLU A 114 5.24 -13.21 15.42
N GLY A 115 5.05 -13.25 14.10
CA GLY A 115 3.90 -13.91 13.47
C GLY A 115 2.73 -12.99 13.15
N ASP A 116 2.67 -11.80 13.76
CA ASP A 116 1.73 -10.74 13.37
C ASP A 116 2.20 -10.00 12.12
N VAL A 117 1.26 -9.31 11.46
CA VAL A 117 1.49 -8.59 10.21
C VAL A 117 1.01 -7.15 10.30
N ILE A 118 1.85 -6.21 9.88
CA ILE A 118 1.49 -4.82 9.61
C ILE A 118 1.51 -4.61 8.10
N ILE A 119 0.43 -4.05 7.56
CA ILE A 119 0.30 -3.64 6.17
C ILE A 119 0.29 -2.13 6.11
N LYS A 120 1.27 -1.54 5.43
CA LYS A 120 1.37 -0.10 5.26
C LYS A 120 2.05 0.27 3.95
N GLY A 121 1.29 0.89 3.05
CA GLY A 121 1.84 1.46 1.82
C GLY A 121 2.77 2.66 2.03
N ALA A 122 3.41 3.05 0.93
CA ALA A 122 4.48 4.05 0.86
C ALA A 122 4.19 5.16 -0.17
N ASN A 123 5.09 6.14 -0.26
CA ASN A 123 5.03 7.30 -1.15
C ASN A 123 6.13 7.31 -2.22
N ALA A 124 7.24 6.62 -1.96
CA ALA A 124 8.35 6.45 -2.89
C ALA A 124 8.79 4.99 -2.91
N LEU A 125 9.29 4.55 -4.06
CA LEU A 125 9.80 3.20 -4.28
C LEU A 125 11.14 3.26 -5.01
N ASP A 126 12.18 2.75 -4.38
CA ASP A 126 13.50 2.57 -4.97
C ASP A 126 13.62 1.09 -5.37
N LEU A 127 13.41 0.83 -6.66
CA LEU A 127 13.38 -0.53 -7.22
C LEU A 127 14.76 -1.17 -7.19
N GLU A 128 15.82 -0.40 -7.40
CA GLU A 128 17.21 -0.89 -7.45
C GLU A 128 17.64 -1.42 -6.07
N HIS A 129 17.36 -0.66 -5.02
CA HIS A 129 17.75 -1.03 -3.66
C HIS A 129 16.65 -1.79 -2.89
N ARG A 130 15.49 -2.00 -3.52
CA ARG A 130 14.28 -2.58 -2.91
C ARG A 130 13.93 -1.89 -1.58
N LEU A 131 13.86 -0.56 -1.60
CA LEU A 131 13.47 0.26 -0.45
C LEU A 131 12.18 1.04 -0.71
N ALA A 132 11.35 1.18 0.31
CA ALA A 132 10.16 2.02 0.27
C ALA A 132 10.38 3.29 1.10
N GLY A 133 9.85 4.40 0.63
CA GLY A 133 9.94 5.70 1.29
C GLY A 133 8.58 6.23 1.70
N ILE A 134 8.44 6.63 2.97
CA ILE A 134 7.19 7.15 3.50
C ILE A 134 7.36 8.63 3.79
N LEU A 135 6.45 9.46 3.25
CA LEU A 135 6.40 10.87 3.60
C LEU A 135 5.82 11.04 5.01
N VAL A 136 6.50 11.84 5.82
CA VAL A 136 6.21 12.00 7.25
C VAL A 136 5.95 13.47 7.57
N GLY A 137 4.66 13.81 7.69
CA GLY A 137 4.21 15.14 8.11
C GLY A 137 4.24 15.37 9.62
N HIS A 138 4.02 14.33 10.42
CA HIS A 138 3.92 14.43 11.88
C HIS A 138 5.30 14.38 12.56
N PRO A 139 5.58 15.21 13.59
CA PRO A 139 6.90 15.30 14.22
C PRO A 139 7.33 14.02 14.94
N LYS A 140 6.38 13.18 15.38
CA LYS A 140 6.64 11.86 15.99
C LYS A 140 6.75 10.72 14.97
N ALA A 141 7.28 10.99 13.77
CA ALA A 141 7.44 10.01 12.68
C ALA A 141 6.15 9.34 12.14
N GLY A 142 4.97 9.85 12.50
CA GLY A 142 3.68 9.34 12.02
C GLY A 142 3.42 7.87 12.37
N THR A 143 2.55 7.22 11.60
CA THR A 143 2.17 5.81 11.85
C THR A 143 3.31 4.82 11.60
N ILE A 144 4.28 5.15 10.74
CA ILE A 144 5.44 4.28 10.53
C ILE A 144 6.37 4.32 11.73
N GLY A 145 6.62 5.50 12.31
CA GLY A 145 7.40 5.63 13.54
C GLY A 145 6.81 4.81 14.69
N LEU A 146 5.48 4.82 14.83
CA LEU A 146 4.79 3.99 15.82
C LEU A 146 4.99 2.49 15.58
N ALA A 147 4.99 2.04 14.32
CA ALA A 147 5.13 0.63 13.97
C ALA A 147 6.56 0.08 14.16
N LEU A 148 7.59 0.94 14.12
CA LEU A 148 9.01 0.52 14.13
C LEU A 148 9.39 -0.39 15.32
N PRO A 149 9.01 -0.09 16.58
CA PRO A 149 9.33 -0.98 17.70
C PRO A 149 8.75 -2.40 17.53
N ALA A 150 7.58 -2.52 16.91
CA ALA A 150 6.98 -3.82 16.62
C ALA A 150 7.72 -4.53 15.48
N VAL A 151 7.97 -3.82 14.37
CA VAL A 151 8.63 -4.39 13.18
C VAL A 151 10.07 -4.82 13.49
N VAL A 152 10.88 -3.91 14.02
CA VAL A 152 12.31 -4.13 14.26
C VAL A 152 12.54 -4.86 15.58
N GLY A 153 11.90 -4.40 16.66
CA GLY A 153 12.15 -4.91 18.01
C GLY A 153 11.48 -6.25 18.30
N ARG A 154 10.31 -6.51 17.69
CA ARG A 154 9.51 -7.73 17.93
C ARG A 154 9.33 -8.61 16.68
N ARG A 155 10.05 -8.30 15.59
CA ARG A 155 10.07 -9.08 14.34
C ARG A 155 8.67 -9.23 13.73
N VAL A 156 7.81 -8.23 13.91
CA VAL A 156 6.51 -8.19 13.24
C VAL A 156 6.72 -7.97 11.75
N LYS A 157 6.07 -8.78 10.91
CA LYS A 157 6.22 -8.70 9.47
C LYS A 157 5.61 -7.40 8.95
N LEU A 158 6.39 -6.59 8.23
CA LEU A 158 5.90 -5.42 7.51
C LEU A 158 5.75 -5.74 6.02
N ILE A 159 4.53 -5.65 5.50
CA ILE A 159 4.21 -5.74 4.07
C ILE A 159 3.86 -4.33 3.58
N ILE A 160 4.46 -3.94 2.46
CA ILE A 160 4.38 -2.60 1.89
C ILE A 160 3.75 -2.70 0.50
N PRO A 161 2.40 -2.70 0.42
CA PRO A 161 1.73 -2.57 -0.87
C PRO A 161 1.97 -1.18 -1.43
N VAL A 162 2.64 -1.10 -2.57
CA VAL A 162 3.03 0.15 -3.21
C VAL A 162 3.00 -0.03 -4.71
N GLY A 163 2.33 0.86 -5.43
CA GLY A 163 2.29 0.77 -6.87
C GLY A 163 3.54 1.37 -7.52
N LEU A 164 3.87 0.87 -8.71
CA LEU A 164 5.03 1.28 -9.50
C LEU A 164 4.97 2.74 -9.96
N GLU A 165 3.81 3.39 -9.86
CA GLU A 165 3.67 4.83 -10.14
C GLU A 165 4.48 5.68 -9.17
N LYS A 166 4.82 5.13 -8.00
CA LYS A 166 5.61 5.79 -6.95
C LYS A 166 7.10 5.54 -7.06
N ARG A 167 7.57 4.90 -8.13
CA ARG A 167 8.99 4.69 -8.33
C ARG A 167 9.74 6.02 -8.42
N ILE A 168 10.94 6.04 -7.85
CA ILE A 168 11.84 7.17 -7.94
C ILE A 168 13.12 6.76 -8.64
N SER A 169 13.87 7.74 -9.14
CA SER A 169 15.22 7.54 -9.63
C SER A 169 16.23 7.93 -8.54
N GLY A 170 17.30 7.14 -8.42
CA GLY A 170 18.39 7.38 -7.47
C GLY A 170 18.17 6.73 -6.10
N ASN A 171 19.07 7.03 -5.17
CA ASN A 171 19.15 6.37 -3.88
C ASN A 171 18.22 7.01 -2.83
N LEU A 172 17.27 6.23 -2.33
CA LEU A 172 16.27 6.71 -1.37
C LEU A 172 16.87 7.23 -0.05
N ASN A 173 17.95 6.63 0.44
CA ASN A 173 18.62 7.06 1.67
C ASN A 173 19.28 8.44 1.49
N ALA A 174 19.93 8.66 0.34
CA ALA A 174 20.53 9.95 0.01
C ALA A 174 19.47 11.07 -0.12
N ILE A 175 18.28 10.73 -0.63
CA ILE A 175 17.15 11.69 -0.67
C ILE A 175 16.66 11.98 0.74
N ALA A 176 16.51 10.94 1.58
CA ALA A 176 16.05 11.10 2.96
C ALA A 176 17.00 11.93 3.82
N GLU A 177 18.32 11.75 3.65
CA GLU A 177 19.34 12.58 4.33
C GLU A 177 19.12 14.07 4.05
N LYS A 178 18.88 14.44 2.79
CA LYS A 178 18.62 15.84 2.39
C LYS A 178 17.29 16.35 2.93
N MET A 179 16.21 15.56 2.77
CA MET A 179 14.86 15.95 3.20
C MET A 179 14.72 16.08 4.72
N ASN A 180 15.56 15.35 5.48
CA ASN A 180 15.50 15.33 6.93
C ASN A 180 16.56 16.21 7.59
N ALA A 181 17.39 16.92 6.82
CA ALA A 181 18.44 17.77 7.34
C ALA A 181 17.87 18.90 8.23
N PRO A 182 18.56 19.30 9.31
CA PRO A 182 18.15 20.45 10.11
C PRO A 182 17.98 21.71 9.25
N GLY A 183 16.85 22.40 9.40
CA GLY A 183 16.51 23.59 8.61
C GLY A 183 15.80 23.30 7.28
N ALA A 184 15.67 22.03 6.86
CA ALA A 184 14.83 21.67 5.72
C ALA A 184 13.33 21.88 6.04
N GLU A 185 12.56 22.26 5.02
CA GLU A 185 11.12 22.47 5.10
C GLU A 185 10.34 21.41 4.32
N GLY A 186 9.06 21.21 4.69
CA GLY A 186 8.17 20.26 4.04
C GLY A 186 8.10 18.90 4.74
N TYR A 187 7.78 17.86 3.97
CA TYR A 187 7.71 16.50 4.49
C TYR A 187 9.10 15.95 4.76
N ARG A 188 9.24 15.19 5.86
CA ARG A 188 10.36 14.27 6.05
C ARG A 188 10.14 13.02 5.21
N LEU A 189 11.22 12.30 4.91
CA LEU A 189 11.16 11.01 4.22
C LEU A 189 11.78 9.94 5.11
N MET A 190 11.06 8.86 5.34
CA MET A 190 11.57 7.69 6.08
C MET A 190 11.72 6.52 5.11
N PRO A 191 12.97 6.20 4.70
CA PRO A 191 13.28 4.91 4.09
C PRO A 191 12.98 3.80 5.09
N ILE A 192 12.34 2.74 4.62
CA ILE A 192 12.01 1.58 5.44
C ILE A 192 12.22 0.29 4.66
N GLN A 193 12.75 -0.71 5.36
CA GLN A 193 12.83 -2.07 4.86
C GLN A 193 11.59 -2.86 5.28
N GLY A 194 10.99 -3.57 4.33
CA GLY A 194 9.84 -4.45 4.51
C GLY A 194 9.65 -5.26 3.24
N GLU A 195 8.65 -6.14 3.23
CA GLU A 195 8.28 -6.85 2.01
C GLU A 195 7.53 -5.91 1.09
N ILE A 196 8.23 -5.39 0.08
CA ILE A 196 7.64 -4.60 -1.01
C ILE A 196 6.79 -5.52 -1.86
N PHE A 197 5.56 -5.08 -2.14
CA PHE A 197 4.60 -5.82 -2.96
C PHE A 197 3.96 -4.88 -3.96
N THR A 198 4.40 -4.95 -5.22
CA THR A 198 3.95 -4.11 -6.33
C THR A 198 3.09 -4.89 -7.32
N GLU A 199 2.74 -4.27 -8.45
CA GLU A 199 2.12 -4.95 -9.59
C GLU A 199 3.02 -6.05 -10.17
N ILE A 200 4.35 -5.90 -10.11
CA ILE A 200 5.31 -6.94 -10.53
C ILE A 200 5.14 -8.16 -9.63
N GLU A 201 5.33 -8.01 -8.32
CA GLU A 201 5.16 -9.13 -7.37
C GLU A 201 3.75 -9.74 -7.45
N ALA A 202 2.72 -8.92 -7.72
CA ALA A 202 1.35 -9.41 -7.85
C ALA A 202 1.16 -10.30 -9.08
N LEU A 203 1.70 -9.92 -10.24
CA LEU A 203 1.60 -10.70 -11.48
C LEU A 203 2.49 -11.94 -11.42
N GLU A 204 3.74 -11.81 -10.98
CA GLU A 204 4.66 -12.94 -10.81
C GLU A 204 4.05 -14.02 -9.91
N ALA A 205 3.48 -13.63 -8.76
CA ALA A 205 2.86 -14.57 -7.83
C ALA A 205 1.62 -15.28 -8.40
N LEU A 206 0.91 -14.66 -9.35
CA LEU A 206 -0.28 -15.24 -9.97
C LEU A 206 0.06 -16.12 -11.17
N THR A 207 0.96 -15.66 -12.04
CA THR A 207 1.21 -16.27 -13.36
C THR A 207 2.45 -17.14 -13.39
N ALA A 208 3.37 -16.96 -12.43
CA ALA A 208 4.72 -17.52 -12.45
C ALA A 208 5.54 -17.14 -13.71
N ALA A 209 5.13 -16.08 -14.43
CA ALA A 209 5.86 -15.53 -15.57
C ALA A 209 6.87 -14.47 -15.13
N GLU A 210 7.79 -14.11 -16.01
CA GLU A 210 8.67 -12.95 -15.83
C GLU A 210 7.87 -11.66 -16.08
N VAL A 211 8.05 -10.66 -15.21
CA VAL A 211 7.28 -9.41 -15.26
C VAL A 211 8.21 -8.21 -15.14
N GLU A 212 8.11 -7.26 -16.08
CA GLU A 212 8.98 -6.08 -16.14
C GLU A 212 8.16 -4.80 -16.31
N LEU A 213 8.57 -3.73 -15.61
CA LEU A 213 8.09 -2.37 -15.88
C LEU A 213 8.81 -1.79 -17.10
N ILE A 214 8.08 -1.53 -18.18
CA ILE A 214 8.66 -1.12 -19.47
C ILE A 214 8.41 0.36 -19.84
N ALA A 215 7.32 0.96 -19.36
CA ALA A 215 7.02 2.38 -19.56
C ALA A 215 6.05 2.91 -18.49
N ALA A 216 5.77 4.21 -18.50
CA ALA A 216 4.78 4.80 -17.59
C ALA A 216 4.18 6.10 -18.15
N GLY A 217 3.08 6.51 -17.53
CA GLY A 217 2.30 7.69 -17.90
C GLY A 217 1.11 7.34 -18.80
N GLY A 218 0.30 8.36 -19.03
CA GLY A 218 -0.97 8.28 -19.75
C GLY A 218 -1.79 9.54 -19.49
N VAL A 219 -2.97 9.61 -20.09
CA VAL A 219 -3.92 10.73 -19.97
C VAL A 219 -5.35 10.19 -19.88
N CYS A 220 -6.30 11.00 -19.43
CA CYS A 220 -7.73 10.68 -19.42
C CYS A 220 -8.07 9.48 -18.50
N GLY A 221 -7.48 9.43 -17.32
CA GLY A 221 -7.65 8.35 -16.33
C GLY A 221 -6.48 7.36 -16.29
N ALA A 222 -5.52 7.51 -17.20
CA ALA A 222 -4.27 6.74 -17.21
C ALA A 222 -3.07 7.51 -16.59
N GLU A 223 -3.31 8.66 -15.94
CA GLU A 223 -2.26 9.40 -15.24
C GLU A 223 -1.62 8.53 -14.15
N GLY A 224 -0.29 8.50 -14.12
CA GLY A 224 0.46 7.58 -13.25
C GLY A 224 0.37 6.10 -13.64
N GLY A 225 -0.21 5.77 -14.80
CA GLY A 225 -0.24 4.40 -15.31
C GLY A 225 1.16 3.83 -15.53
N CYS A 226 1.28 2.52 -15.41
CA CYS A 226 2.49 1.76 -15.67
C CYS A 226 2.24 0.75 -16.78
N TRP A 227 3.17 0.66 -17.73
CA TRP A 227 3.18 -0.37 -18.75
C TRP A 227 4.06 -1.52 -18.28
N ILE A 228 3.48 -2.71 -18.26
CA ILE A 228 4.12 -3.93 -17.77
C ILE A 228 4.21 -4.94 -18.91
N ALA A 229 5.41 -5.48 -19.14
CA ALA A 229 5.61 -6.65 -19.99
C ALA A 229 5.51 -7.92 -19.14
N VAL A 230 4.83 -8.93 -19.67
CA VAL A 230 4.81 -10.28 -19.11
C VAL A 230 5.34 -11.24 -20.17
N THR A 231 6.37 -12.00 -19.82
CA THR A 231 7.04 -12.97 -20.69
C THR A 231 7.06 -14.34 -20.03
N GLY A 232 6.53 -15.34 -20.71
CA GLY A 232 6.49 -16.71 -20.21
C GLY A 232 5.94 -17.67 -21.26
N GLU A 233 5.49 -18.84 -20.81
CA GLU A 233 4.77 -19.76 -21.68
C GLU A 233 3.42 -19.16 -22.11
N PRO A 234 2.87 -19.54 -23.29
CA PRO A 234 1.64 -18.98 -23.83
C PRO A 234 0.47 -18.95 -22.83
N GLU A 235 0.31 -20.01 -22.03
CA GLU A 235 -0.76 -20.10 -21.01
C GLU A 235 -0.55 -19.12 -19.86
N GLN A 236 0.69 -18.82 -19.49
CA GLN A 236 1.00 -17.83 -18.45
C GLN A 236 0.70 -16.41 -18.93
N GLU A 237 1.03 -16.11 -20.18
CA GLU A 237 0.75 -14.82 -20.81
C GLU A 237 -0.77 -14.61 -21.03
N GLU A 238 -1.49 -15.66 -21.43
CA GLU A 238 -2.95 -15.65 -21.50
C GLU A 238 -3.59 -15.48 -20.12
N PHE A 239 -3.07 -16.16 -19.10
CA PHE A 239 -3.56 -15.97 -17.74
C PHE A 239 -3.31 -14.55 -17.23
N ALA A 240 -2.16 -13.94 -17.55
CA ALA A 240 -1.87 -12.55 -17.22
C ALA A 240 -2.90 -11.59 -17.84
N GLU A 241 -3.29 -11.81 -19.10
CA GLU A 241 -4.32 -11.02 -19.76
C GLU A 241 -5.67 -11.12 -19.03
N HIS A 242 -6.08 -12.33 -18.62
CA HIS A 242 -7.30 -12.51 -17.84
C HIS A 242 -7.24 -11.81 -16.47
N VAL A 243 -6.10 -11.90 -15.78
CA VAL A 243 -5.89 -11.21 -14.51
C VAL A 243 -6.00 -9.70 -14.67
N VAL A 244 -5.34 -9.11 -15.67
CA VAL A 244 -5.39 -7.67 -15.93
C VAL A 244 -6.80 -7.23 -16.34
N ALA A 245 -7.47 -8.00 -17.21
CA ALA A 245 -8.85 -7.72 -17.61
C ALA A 245 -9.81 -7.72 -16.40
N SER A 246 -9.58 -8.58 -15.40
CA SER A 246 -10.41 -8.66 -14.20
C SER A 246 -10.39 -7.41 -13.32
N VAL A 247 -9.43 -6.50 -13.53
CA VAL A 247 -9.30 -5.23 -12.78
C VAL A 247 -9.48 -3.99 -13.66
N ALA A 248 -9.70 -4.15 -14.96
CA ALA A 248 -9.73 -3.05 -15.94
C ALA A 248 -10.79 -1.98 -15.64
N ASP A 249 -11.93 -2.37 -15.08
CA ASP A 249 -13.04 -1.46 -14.75
C ASP A 249 -12.89 -0.80 -13.36
N GLU A 250 -11.76 -0.95 -12.66
CA GLU A 250 -11.60 -0.31 -11.36
C GLU A 250 -11.57 1.22 -11.49
N PRO A 251 -12.53 1.93 -10.87
CA PRO A 251 -12.63 3.37 -11.02
C PRO A 251 -11.44 4.09 -10.36
N SER A 252 -11.07 5.22 -10.94
CA SER A 252 -10.11 6.14 -10.33
C SER A 252 -10.55 6.60 -8.94
N PHE A 253 -9.59 7.00 -8.12
CA PHE A 253 -9.89 7.54 -6.80
C PHE A 253 -10.77 8.79 -6.92
N SER A 254 -12.01 8.71 -6.42
CA SER A 254 -12.95 9.83 -6.43
C SER A 254 -12.71 10.73 -5.21
N THR A 255 -12.93 12.02 -5.39
CA THR A 255 -12.92 13.02 -4.32
C THR A 255 -14.31 13.40 -3.84
N ASP A 256 -15.38 12.80 -4.39
CA ASP A 256 -16.77 13.23 -4.16
C ASP A 256 -17.25 12.99 -2.72
N PHE A 257 -16.50 12.16 -1.99
CA PHE A 257 -16.76 11.86 -0.59
C PHE A 257 -15.82 12.62 0.36
N LEU A 258 -14.84 13.40 -0.12
CA LEU A 258 -13.93 14.19 0.73
C LEU A 258 -14.65 15.36 1.41
#